data_AF-M7XRZ2-F1
#
_entry.id   AF-M7XRZ2-F1
#
_cell.length_a   1.000
_cell.length_b   1.000
_cell.length_c   1.000
_cell.angle_alpha   90.00
_cell.angle_beta   90.00
_cell.angle_gamma   90.00
#
_symmetry.space_group_name_H-M   'P 1'
#
loop_
_entity.id
_entity.type
_entity.pdbx_description
1 polymer ?
#
loop_
_entity_poly.entity_id
_entity_poly.type
_entity_poly.pdbx_seq_one_letter_code
_entity_poly.pdbx_strand_id
1 'polypeptide(L)'
;MTWQGAVVEFQDAVVRTPVAGTANPAYPRITVANTVGTVNLQVNLVAAQRTSDETITYRVVPEGTTAVAGTDFAVSGSLVIPANSSFGTLTVNIPNTGAIGGAVDVLLELEGNAQIPASQNYKQVQIRITRPNPPAGS
;
A
#
# COMPACT_ATOMS: atom_id res chain seq x y z
N MET A 1 -24.00 -21.99 -3.23
CA MET A 1 -23.99 -20.52 -3.37
C MET A 1 -22.55 -20.10 -3.59
N THR A 2 -22.19 -19.76 -4.83
CA THR A 2 -20.89 -19.18 -5.16
C THR A 2 -20.95 -17.68 -4.91
N TRP A 3 -20.00 -17.14 -4.14
CA TRP A 3 -19.85 -15.70 -3.97
C TRP A 3 -19.66 -15.04 -5.35
N GLN A 4 -20.51 -14.06 -5.69
CA GLN A 4 -20.50 -13.34 -6.96
C GLN A 4 -19.96 -11.91 -6.83
N GLY A 5 -19.34 -11.56 -5.70
CA GLY A 5 -18.77 -10.23 -5.50
C GLY A 5 -17.51 -10.01 -6.34
N ALA A 6 -17.14 -8.75 -6.53
CA ALA A 6 -15.80 -8.37 -6.97
C ALA A 6 -15.18 -7.50 -5.87
N VAL A 7 -13.95 -7.80 -5.48
CA VAL A 7 -13.20 -6.93 -4.55
C VAL A 7 -11.76 -6.74 -5.01
N VAL A 8 -11.15 -5.67 -4.52
CA VAL A 8 -9.70 -5.47 -4.57
C VAL A 8 -9.05 -5.61 -3.20
N GLU A 9 -7.85 -6.17 -3.17
CA GLU A 9 -7.09 -6.39 -1.95
C GLU A 9 -5.59 -6.26 -2.17
N PHE A 10 -4.85 -5.87 -1.13
CA PHE A 10 -3.39 -5.91 -1.16
C PHE A 10 -2.92 -7.35 -1.03
N GLN A 11 -2.06 -7.80 -1.95
CA GLN A 11 -1.45 -9.13 -1.87
C GLN A 11 -0.70 -9.34 -0.56
N ASP A 12 0.04 -8.32 -0.09
CA ASP A 12 0.75 -8.40 1.19
C ASP A 12 -0.19 -8.60 2.37
N ALA A 13 -1.39 -7.99 2.35
CA ALA A 13 -2.39 -8.17 3.42
C ALA A 13 -2.99 -9.58 3.45
N VAL A 14 -2.99 -10.28 2.32
CA VAL A 14 -3.45 -11.67 2.21
C VAL A 14 -2.40 -12.65 2.77
N VAL A 15 -1.12 -12.42 2.48
CA VAL A 15 -0.08 -13.45 2.71
C VAL A 15 0.82 -13.17 3.91
N ARG A 16 0.84 -11.95 4.45
CA ARG A 16 1.71 -11.60 5.58
C ARG A 16 0.92 -11.56 6.88
N THR A 17 1.60 -11.95 7.95
CA THR A 17 1.09 -11.78 9.31
C THR A 17 0.84 -10.30 9.61
N PRO A 18 -0.37 -9.93 10.07
CA PRO A 18 -0.66 -8.57 10.49
C PRO A 18 0.19 -8.12 11.69
N VAL A 19 0.38 -6.81 11.82
CA VAL A 19 1.03 -6.24 13.00
C VAL A 19 0.15 -6.47 14.22
N ALA A 20 0.70 -7.05 15.28
CA ALA A 20 -0.02 -7.29 16.52
C ALA A 20 -0.56 -5.98 17.11
N GLY A 21 -1.82 -6.01 17.58
CA GLY A 21 -2.48 -4.84 18.16
C GLY A 21 -3.04 -3.83 17.16
N THR A 22 -2.97 -4.09 15.86
CA THR A 22 -3.73 -3.30 14.86
C THR A 22 -5.21 -3.68 14.89
N ALA A 23 -6.09 -2.68 14.88
CA ALA A 23 -7.53 -2.88 14.89
C ALA A 23 -8.11 -2.82 13.46
N ASN A 24 -9.27 -3.46 13.31
CA ASN A 24 -9.98 -3.80 12.08
C ASN A 24 -9.98 -2.73 10.93
N PRO A 25 -9.47 -3.07 9.72
CA PRO A 25 -8.81 -4.33 9.39
C PRO A 25 -7.40 -4.40 9.95
N ALA A 26 -7.01 -5.59 10.42
CA ALA A 26 -5.62 -5.83 10.73
C ALA A 26 -4.79 -5.74 9.45
N TYR A 27 -3.59 -5.15 9.51
CA TYR A 27 -2.74 -4.94 8.34
C TYR A 27 -1.29 -5.36 8.60
N PRO A 28 -0.58 -5.85 7.58
CA PRO A 28 0.84 -6.14 7.70
C PRO A 28 1.67 -4.85 7.57
N ARG A 29 2.95 -4.97 7.96
CA ARG A 29 3.97 -3.93 7.77
C ARG A 29 5.08 -4.44 6.87
N ILE A 30 5.43 -3.64 5.87
CA ILE A 30 6.59 -3.84 5.00
C ILE A 30 7.64 -2.81 5.41
N THR A 31 8.87 -3.26 5.65
CA THR A 31 9.98 -2.35 5.98
C THR A 31 10.82 -2.10 4.75
N VAL A 32 11.06 -0.84 4.42
CA VAL A 32 11.85 -0.39 3.27
C VAL A 32 12.83 0.69 3.71
N ALA A 33 13.99 0.78 3.07
CA ALA A 33 14.90 1.89 3.29
C ALA A 33 14.46 3.12 2.48
N ASN A 34 14.80 4.33 2.95
CA ASN A 34 14.58 5.56 2.17
C ASN A 34 15.41 5.62 0.86
N THR A 35 16.27 4.64 0.60
CA THR A 35 17.08 4.54 -0.63
C THR A 35 16.49 3.60 -1.69
N VAL A 36 15.29 3.04 -1.46
CA VAL A 36 14.67 2.07 -2.38
C VAL A 36 14.20 2.73 -3.68
N GLY A 37 13.91 4.05 -3.66
CA GLY A 37 13.36 4.77 -4.80
C GLY A 37 11.88 4.45 -4.98
N THR A 38 11.55 3.25 -5.47
CA THR A 38 10.17 2.86 -5.73
C THR A 38 9.79 1.55 -5.02
N VAL A 39 8.70 1.59 -4.26
CA VAL A 39 8.06 0.40 -3.68
C VAL A 39 6.81 0.06 -4.50
N ASN A 40 6.72 -1.18 -4.95
CA ASN A 40 5.58 -1.69 -5.71
C ASN A 40 4.76 -2.63 -4.83
N LEU A 41 3.49 -2.30 -4.63
CA LEU A 41 2.52 -3.12 -3.92
C LEU A 41 1.55 -3.71 -4.93
N GLN A 42 1.43 -5.03 -4.94
CA GLN A 42 0.46 -5.72 -5.80
C GLN A 42 -0.94 -5.58 -5.20
N VAL A 43 -1.89 -5.19 -6.05
CA VAL A 43 -3.33 -5.15 -5.73
C VAL A 43 -4.04 -6.17 -6.61
N ASN A 44 -4.68 -7.16 -5.98
CA ASN A 44 -5.40 -8.23 -6.66
C ASN A 44 -6.83 -7.80 -6.97
N LEU A 45 -7.35 -8.26 -8.09
CA LEU A 45 -8.78 -8.33 -8.40
C LEU A 45 -9.28 -9.74 -8.08
N VAL A 46 -10.09 -9.87 -7.04
CA VAL A 46 -10.75 -11.13 -6.67
C VAL A 46 -12.11 -11.20 -7.35
N ALA A 47 -12.10 -11.53 -8.64
CA ALA A 47 -13.28 -11.73 -9.49
C ALA A 47 -12.86 -12.31 -10.85
N ALA A 48 -13.83 -12.46 -11.76
CA ALA A 48 -13.54 -12.55 -13.18
C ALA A 48 -12.78 -11.30 -13.66
N GLN A 49 -11.83 -11.50 -14.57
CA GLN A 49 -11.09 -10.41 -15.21
C GLN A 49 -12.03 -9.50 -16.01
N ARG A 50 -11.65 -8.23 -16.13
CA ARG A 50 -12.42 -7.22 -16.86
C ARG A 50 -11.85 -7.05 -18.26
N THR A 51 -12.71 -6.82 -19.25
CA THR A 51 -12.27 -6.59 -20.63
C THR A 51 -11.78 -5.16 -20.88
N SER A 52 -11.89 -4.28 -19.88
CA SER A 52 -11.39 -2.90 -19.87
C SER A 52 -10.53 -2.66 -18.64
N ASP A 53 -9.67 -1.64 -18.72
CA ASP A 53 -8.88 -1.17 -17.58
C ASP A 53 -9.81 -0.73 -16.43
N GLU A 54 -9.45 -1.09 -15.21
CA GLU A 54 -10.13 -0.65 -14.00
C GLU A 54 -9.21 0.30 -13.23
N THR A 55 -9.68 1.54 -13.04
CA THR A 55 -9.01 2.48 -12.12
C THR A 55 -9.51 2.25 -10.71
N ILE A 56 -8.58 2.02 -9.79
CA ILE A 56 -8.84 1.75 -8.38
C ILE A 56 -8.24 2.88 -7.54
N THR A 57 -9.05 3.50 -6.68
CA THR A 57 -8.59 4.55 -5.77
C THR A 57 -8.13 3.98 -4.44
N TYR A 58 -7.23 4.71 -3.81
CA TYR A 58 -6.73 4.44 -2.47
C TYR A 58 -6.38 5.76 -1.78
N ARG A 59 -6.30 5.73 -0.46
CA ARG A 59 -5.91 6.89 0.34
C ARG A 59 -4.81 6.57 1.33
N VAL A 60 -4.14 7.61 1.79
CA VAL A 60 -3.30 7.58 2.99
C VAL A 60 -4.20 7.71 4.21
N VAL A 61 -4.02 6.82 5.20
CA VAL A 61 -4.78 6.84 6.45
C VAL A 61 -3.98 7.63 7.50
N PRO A 62 -4.45 8.81 7.95
CA PRO A 62 -3.69 9.67 8.87
C PRO A 62 -3.33 9.00 10.20
N GLU A 63 -4.24 8.21 10.77
CA GLU A 63 -4.09 7.59 12.09
C GLU A 63 -2.93 6.58 12.14
N GLY A 64 -2.57 5.99 10.99
CA GLY A 64 -1.46 5.04 10.86
C GLY A 64 -0.22 5.62 10.17
N THR A 65 -0.17 6.93 9.95
CA THR A 65 0.85 7.61 9.15
C THR A 65 1.59 8.67 9.96
N THR A 66 2.90 8.49 10.11
CA THR A 66 3.84 9.48 10.67
C THR A 66 4.77 10.07 9.60
N ALA A 67 4.82 9.46 8.42
CA ALA A 67 5.57 9.94 7.28
C ALA A 67 4.91 11.16 6.64
N VAL A 68 5.71 12.08 6.11
CA VAL A 68 5.21 13.31 5.47
C VAL A 68 5.18 13.13 3.95
N ALA A 69 4.00 13.30 3.35
CA ALA A 69 3.84 13.26 1.89
C ALA A 69 4.66 14.38 1.21
N GLY A 70 5.32 14.05 0.10
CA GLY A 70 6.25 14.95 -0.60
C GLY A 70 7.65 15.01 0.00
N THR A 71 7.87 14.50 1.22
CA THR A 71 9.18 14.40 1.86
C THR A 71 9.63 12.96 1.98
N ASP A 72 8.86 12.13 2.68
CA ASP A 72 9.18 10.74 2.96
C ASP A 72 8.63 9.78 1.90
N PHE A 73 7.52 10.16 1.28
CA PHE A 73 6.90 9.37 0.23
C PHE A 73 6.09 10.24 -0.74
N ALA A 74 5.82 9.73 -1.94
CA ALA A 74 4.86 10.29 -2.88
C ALA A 74 4.04 9.16 -3.52
N VAL A 75 2.74 9.41 -3.70
CA VAL A 75 1.76 8.49 -4.26
C VAL A 75 0.79 9.23 -5.18
N SER A 76 0.18 8.51 -6.12
CA SER A 76 -0.80 9.07 -7.08
C SER A 76 -2.24 9.14 -6.55
N GLY A 77 -2.59 8.30 -5.56
CA GLY A 77 -3.97 8.13 -5.08
C GLY A 77 -4.82 7.15 -5.92
N SER A 78 -4.28 6.64 -7.03
CA SER A 78 -4.94 5.61 -7.84
C SER A 78 -3.94 4.68 -8.54
N LEU A 79 -4.40 3.48 -8.88
CA LEU A 79 -3.69 2.52 -9.72
C LEU A 79 -4.61 2.00 -10.83
N VAL A 80 -4.03 1.43 -11.86
CA VAL A 80 -4.76 0.76 -12.94
C VAL A 80 -4.55 -0.75 -12.84
N ILE A 81 -5.64 -1.50 -12.86
CA ILE A 81 -5.64 -2.93 -13.18
C ILE A 81 -5.93 -3.03 -14.68
N PRO A 82 -4.97 -3.46 -15.52
CA PRO A 82 -5.19 -3.52 -16.96
C PRO A 82 -6.30 -4.48 -17.34
N ALA A 83 -6.91 -4.25 -18.50
CA ALA A 83 -7.82 -5.19 -19.14
C ALA A 83 -7.20 -6.60 -19.21
N ASN A 84 -8.01 -7.61 -18.92
CA ASN A 84 -7.65 -9.03 -18.89
C ASN A 84 -6.54 -9.36 -17.88
N SER A 85 -6.38 -8.53 -16.84
CA SER A 85 -5.51 -8.81 -15.69
C SER A 85 -6.31 -9.09 -14.43
N SER A 86 -5.72 -9.88 -13.55
CA SER A 86 -6.22 -10.12 -12.19
C SER A 86 -5.47 -9.31 -11.13
N PHE A 87 -4.57 -8.40 -11.54
CA PHE A 87 -3.85 -7.54 -10.62
C PHE A 87 -3.35 -6.26 -11.30
N GLY A 88 -3.11 -5.25 -10.47
CA GLY A 88 -2.41 -4.03 -10.82
C GLY A 88 -1.34 -3.71 -9.77
N THR A 89 -0.56 -2.67 -10.04
CA THR A 89 0.53 -2.25 -9.16
C THR A 89 0.26 -0.87 -8.61
N LEU A 90 0.18 -0.76 -7.29
CA LEU A 90 0.27 0.51 -6.58
C LEU A 90 1.74 0.86 -6.38
N THR A 91 2.14 2.01 -6.89
CA THR A 91 3.52 2.51 -6.79
C THR A 91 3.63 3.58 -5.71
N VAL A 92 4.56 3.39 -4.77
CA VAL A 92 4.93 4.38 -3.76
C VAL A 92 6.36 4.81 -4.01
N ASN A 93 6.55 6.08 -4.34
CA ASN A 93 7.89 6.67 -4.45
C ASN A 93 8.40 7.02 -3.06
N ILE A 94 9.62 6.60 -2.74
CA ILE A 94 10.31 6.80 -1.48
C ILE A 94 11.60 7.59 -1.77
N PRO A 95 11.59 8.92 -1.61
CA PRO A 95 12.77 9.75 -1.79
C PRO A 95 13.86 9.43 -0.78
N ASN A 96 15.12 9.56 -1.21
CA ASN A 96 16.25 9.53 -0.29
C ASN A 96 16.27 10.81 0.56
N THR A 97 15.82 10.69 1.81
CA THR A 97 15.82 11.77 2.80
C THR A 97 17.17 11.95 3.53
N GLY A 98 18.20 11.20 3.12
CA GLY A 98 19.50 11.20 3.75
C GLY A 98 19.55 10.42 5.07
N ALA A 99 20.66 10.57 5.78
CA ALA A 99 20.92 9.88 7.03
C ALA A 99 20.47 10.73 8.23
N ILE A 100 19.17 10.73 8.52
CA ILE A 100 18.57 11.51 9.63
C ILE A 100 18.11 10.65 10.82
N GLY A 101 18.30 9.33 10.74
CA GLY A 101 17.94 8.38 11.78
C GLY A 101 16.44 8.10 11.92
N GLY A 102 16.14 7.00 12.62
CA GLY A 102 14.78 6.59 12.96
C GLY A 102 13.99 5.93 11.81
N ALA A 103 12.67 5.91 11.96
CA ALA A 103 11.75 5.41 10.95
C ALA A 103 10.42 6.16 11.01
N VAL A 104 9.73 6.22 9.88
CA VAL A 104 8.36 6.72 9.78
C VAL A 104 7.49 5.72 9.06
N ASP A 105 6.19 5.79 9.31
CA ASP A 105 5.20 4.87 8.77
C ASP A 105 4.23 5.61 7.84
N VAL A 106 3.82 4.95 6.76
CA VAL A 106 2.68 5.35 5.92
C VAL A 106 1.72 4.18 5.82
N LEU A 107 0.45 4.42 6.15
CA LEU A 107 -0.63 3.44 6.03
C LEU A 107 -1.47 3.75 4.80
N LEU A 108 -1.58 2.79 3.89
CA LEU A 108 -2.39 2.89 2.68
C LEU A 108 -3.66 2.06 2.85
N GLU A 109 -4.79 2.59 2.41
CA GLU A 109 -6.08 1.90 2.36
C GLU A 109 -6.67 1.96 0.94
N LEU A 110 -7.02 0.79 0.38
CA LEU A 110 -7.82 0.68 -0.83
C LEU A 110 -9.25 1.13 -0.56
N GLU A 111 -9.81 1.87 -1.52
CA GLU A 111 -11.21 2.26 -1.52
C GLU A 111 -12.00 1.49 -2.58
N GLY A 112 -11.34 1.16 -3.69
CA GLY A 112 -11.95 0.45 -4.81
C GLY A 112 -12.42 1.43 -5.88
N ASN A 113 -13.55 1.10 -6.51
CA ASN A 113 -14.32 1.99 -7.36
C ASN A 113 -15.82 1.69 -7.21
N ALA A 114 -16.67 2.32 -8.04
CA ALA A 114 -18.12 2.17 -7.95
C ALA A 114 -18.64 0.72 -8.17
N GLN A 115 -17.85 -0.15 -8.81
CA GLN A 115 -18.23 -1.52 -9.16
C GLN A 115 -17.41 -2.57 -8.42
N ILE A 116 -16.19 -2.22 -7.99
CA ILE A 116 -15.22 -3.12 -7.37
C ILE A 116 -14.81 -2.49 -6.04
N PRO A 117 -15.55 -2.74 -4.94
CA PRO A 117 -15.18 -2.24 -3.62
C PRO A 117 -13.87 -2.85 -3.12
N ALA A 118 -13.24 -2.21 -2.13
CA ALA A 118 -12.14 -2.81 -1.41
C ALA A 118 -12.60 -3.96 -0.48
N SER A 119 -11.76 -4.97 -0.34
CA SER A 119 -11.93 -6.08 0.60
C SER A 119 -11.98 -5.57 2.04
N GLN A 120 -12.96 -6.02 2.84
CA GLN A 120 -13.08 -5.56 4.22
C GLN A 120 -11.87 -5.94 5.08
N ASN A 121 -11.22 -7.07 4.79
CA ASN A 121 -10.15 -7.62 5.62
C ASN A 121 -8.75 -7.30 5.11
N TYR A 122 -8.59 -7.06 3.80
CA TYR A 122 -7.28 -7.01 3.15
C TYR A 122 -7.04 -5.70 2.37
N LYS A 123 -7.76 -4.63 2.74
CA LYS A 123 -7.65 -3.32 2.10
C LYS A 123 -6.51 -2.45 2.63
N GLN A 124 -5.78 -2.85 3.66
CA GLN A 124 -4.75 -2.01 4.30
C GLN A 124 -3.37 -2.65 4.29
N VAL A 125 -2.34 -1.83 4.08
CA VAL A 125 -0.92 -2.20 4.22
C VAL A 125 -0.12 -1.01 4.74
N GLN A 126 0.75 -1.23 5.71
CA GLN A 126 1.66 -0.21 6.22
C GLN A 126 3.05 -0.37 5.62
N ILE A 127 3.66 0.72 5.19
CA ILE A 127 5.08 0.78 4.84
C ILE A 127 5.81 1.53 5.95
N ARG A 128 6.83 0.89 6.52
CA ARG A 128 7.79 1.50 7.42
C ARG A 128 9.03 1.88 6.64
N ILE A 129 9.33 3.17 6.58
CA ILE A 129 10.48 3.74 5.89
C ILE A 129 11.58 3.95 6.94
N THR A 130 12.65 3.16 6.87
CA THR A 130 13.83 3.30 7.73
C THR A 130 14.78 4.35 7.16
N ARG A 131 15.37 5.14 8.04
CA ARG A 131 16.31 6.20 7.71
C ARG A 131 17.66 5.91 8.38
N PRO A 132 18.76 5.84 7.63
CA PRO A 132 20.08 5.58 8.21
C PRO A 132 20.43 6.62 9.28
N ASN A 133 21.18 6.20 10.31
CA ASN A 133 21.72 7.15 11.29
C ASN A 133 22.76 8.07 10.62
N PRO A 134 22.82 9.35 11.01
CA PRO A 134 23.93 10.21 10.60
C PRO A 134 25.28 9.57 10.96
N PRO A 135 26.34 9.79 10.17
CA PRO A 135 27.69 9.39 10.56
C PRO A 135 28.02 9.93 11.96
N ALA A 136 28.61 9.11 12.83
CA ALA A 136 29.19 9.61 14.07
C ALA A 136 30.28 10.63 13.71
N GLY A 137 30.26 11.80 14.35
CA GLY A 137 30.96 13.02 13.95
C GLY A 137 32.37 12.81 13.36
N SER A 138 32.58 13.43 12.19
CA SER A 138 33.89 13.68 11.57
C SER A 138 34.67 14.73 12.32
#